data_AF-A0A4Y2W7S8-F1
#
_entry.id   AF-A0A4Y2W7S8-F1
#
_cell.length_a   1.000
_cell.length_b   1.000
_cell.length_c   1.000
_cell.angle_alpha   90.00
_cell.angle_beta   90.00
_cell.angle_gamma   90.00
#
_symmetry.space_group_name_H-M   'P 1'
#
loop_
_entity.id
_entity.type
_entity.pdbx_description
1 polymer ?
#
loop_
_entity_poly.entity_id
_entity_poly.type
_entity_poly.pdbx_seq_one_letter_code
_entity_poly.pdbx_strand_id
1 'polypeptide(L)'
;ILHALSQISSGPPDNYIIYSDSLSALESMTSLNRFSHPLTFNILELHDRLTTKGFTILFCWIPSHVGISGNELADNLARSATDSLNSPVPVNDVKKC
;
A
#
# COMPACT_ATOMS: atom_id res chain seq x y z
N ILE A 1 1.16 1.01 -0.31
CA ILE A 1 2.46 0.31 -0.17
C ILE A 1 3.62 1.09 -0.81
N LEU A 2 3.67 1.29 -2.13
CA LEU A 2 4.79 1.99 -2.80
C LEU A 2 5.11 3.36 -2.19
N HIS A 3 4.09 4.18 -1.96
CA HIS A 3 4.27 5.50 -1.34
C HIS A 3 4.87 5.41 0.08
N ALA A 4 4.46 4.42 0.88
CA ALA A 4 5.01 4.22 2.22
C ALA A 4 6.51 3.89 2.19
N LEU A 5 6.94 3.02 1.26
CA LEU A 5 8.36 2.73 1.04
C LEU A 5 9.14 3.98 0.60
N SER A 6 8.55 4.82 -0.26
CA SER A 6 9.17 6.09 -0.67
C SER A 6 9.37 7.03 0.52
N GLN A 7 8.39 7.13 1.42
CA GLN A 7 8.50 7.97 2.62
C GLN A 7 9.59 7.44 3.56
N ILE A 8 9.61 6.12 3.82
CA ILE A 8 10.64 5.46 4.64
C ILE A 8 12.05 5.70 4.06
N SER A 9 12.18 5.70 2.73
CA SER A 9 13.47 5.90 2.06
C SER A 9 14.15 7.24 2.32
N SER A 10 13.41 8.24 2.83
CA SER A 10 13.94 9.56 3.17
C SER A 10 14.56 9.63 4.57
N GLY A 11 14.29 8.63 5.43
CA GLY A 11 14.79 8.55 6.79
C GLY A 11 16.08 7.72 6.94
N PRO A 12 16.63 7.63 8.16
CA PRO A 12 17.70 6.69 8.46
C PRO A 12 17.19 5.23 8.45
N PRO A 13 18.09 4.24 8.24
CA PRO A 13 17.74 2.83 8.35
C PRO A 13 17.19 2.48 9.73
N ASP A 14 16.03 1.83 9.75
CA ASP A 14 15.36 1.34 10.96
C ASP A 14 14.41 0.19 10.60
N ASN A 15 13.65 -0.29 11.59
CA ASN A 15 12.68 -1.35 11.50
C ASN A 15 11.27 -0.78 11.31
N TYR A 16 10.61 -1.15 10.22
CA TYR A 16 9.29 -0.68 9.84
C TYR A 16 8.33 -1.84 9.62
N ILE A 17 7.06 -1.63 9.98
CA ILE A 17 5.95 -2.51 9.64
C ILE A 17 4.96 -1.71 8.81
N ILE A 18 4.66 -2.19 7.60
CA ILE A 18 3.66 -1.61 6.70
C ILE A 18 2.41 -2.48 6.80
N TYR A 19 1.35 -1.89 7.35
CA TYR A 19 0.03 -2.51 7.40
C TYR A 19 -0.74 -2.22 6.10
N SER A 20 -1.41 -3.23 5.58
CA SER A 20 -2.25 -3.12 4.37
C SER A 20 -3.48 -4.00 4.53
N ASP A 21 -4.66 -3.47 4.23
CA ASP A 21 -5.90 -4.24 4.22
C ASP A 21 -6.19 -4.94 2.89
N SER A 22 -5.51 -4.52 1.83
CA SER A 22 -5.53 -5.17 0.52
C SER A 22 -4.73 -6.48 0.53
N LEU A 23 -5.40 -7.61 0.76
CA LEU A 23 -4.80 -8.94 0.68
C LEU A 23 -4.23 -9.22 -0.71
N SER A 24 -4.97 -8.86 -1.77
CA SER A 24 -4.54 -9.05 -3.16
C SER A 24 -3.25 -8.28 -3.49
N ALA A 25 -3.06 -7.09 -2.93
CA ALA A 25 -1.80 -6.36 -3.08
C ALA A 25 -0.63 -7.10 -2.43
N LEU A 26 -0.82 -7.65 -1.23
CA LEU A 26 0.21 -8.44 -0.53
C LEU A 26 0.52 -9.74 -1.26
N GLU A 27 -0.50 -10.47 -1.72
CA GLU A 27 -0.35 -11.70 -2.51
C GLU A 27 0.35 -11.43 -3.85
N SER A 28 0.10 -10.29 -4.49
CA SER A 28 0.77 -9.95 -5.74
C SER A 28 2.29 -9.90 -5.59
N MET A 29 2.80 -9.45 -4.43
CA MET A 29 4.23 -9.34 -4.13
C MET A 29 4.88 -10.70 -3.82
N THR A 30 4.12 -11.69 -3.35
CA THR A 30 4.61 -13.03 -3.04
C THR A 30 4.37 -14.03 -4.16
N SER A 31 3.52 -13.70 -5.13
CA SER A 31 3.17 -14.56 -6.26
C SER A 31 4.34 -14.88 -7.19
N LEU A 32 4.24 -15.99 -7.93
CA LEU A 32 5.21 -16.37 -8.96
C LEU A 32 5.33 -15.32 -10.08
N ASN A 33 4.25 -14.58 -10.33
CA ASN A 33 4.17 -13.55 -11.37
C ASN A 33 4.35 -12.12 -10.80
N ARG A 34 5.00 -11.99 -9.64
CA ARG A 34 5.20 -10.70 -8.95
C ARG A 34 5.95 -9.64 -9.77
N PHE A 35 6.67 -10.05 -10.80
CA PHE A 35 7.39 -9.15 -11.72
C PHE A 35 6.61 -8.82 -12.99
N SER A 36 5.41 -9.38 -13.18
CA SER A 36 4.59 -9.16 -14.37
C SER A 36 3.87 -7.82 -14.36
N HIS A 37 3.54 -7.29 -13.18
CA HIS A 37 2.87 -6.00 -13.05
C HIS A 37 3.89 -4.89 -12.70
N PRO A 38 3.99 -3.80 -13.48
CA PRO A 38 4.97 -2.73 -13.23
C PRO A 38 4.93 -2.16 -11.81
N LEU A 39 3.72 -2.06 -11.24
CA LEU A 39 3.55 -1.54 -9.88
C LEU A 39 4.15 -2.47 -8.82
N THR A 40 3.95 -3.79 -8.96
CA THR A 40 4.49 -4.80 -8.04
C THR A 40 6.01 -4.87 -8.19
N PHE A 41 6.51 -4.79 -9.42
CA PHE A 41 7.95 -4.69 -9.70
C PHE A 41 8.58 -3.49 -8.97
N ASN A 42 8.02 -2.28 -9.12
CA ASN A 42 8.55 -1.07 -8.47
C ASN A 42 8.55 -1.17 -6.95
N ILE A 43 7.52 -1.81 -6.37
CA ILE A 43 7.46 -2.04 -4.92
C ILE A 43 8.61 -2.96 -4.48
N LEU A 44 8.82 -4.06 -5.19
CA LEU A 44 9.87 -5.04 -4.87
C LEU A 44 11.27 -4.47 -5.06
N GLU A 45 11.51 -3.72 -6.15
CA GLU A 45 12.78 -3.05 -6.42
C GLU A 45 13.10 -2.04 -5.31
N LEU A 46 12.13 -1.20 -4.92
CA LEU A 46 12.33 -0.23 -3.86
C LEU A 46 12.56 -0.91 -2.50
N HIS A 47 11.82 -1.97 -2.21
CA HIS A 47 12.00 -2.77 -1.01
C HIS A 47 13.40 -3.39 -0.93
N ASP A 48 13.87 -3.99 -2.01
CA ASP A 48 15.22 -4.58 -2.10
C ASP A 48 16.32 -3.52 -1.90
N ARG A 49 16.15 -2.36 -2.55
CA ARG A 49 17.05 -1.21 -2.37
C ARG A 49 17.10 -0.67 -0.94
N LEU A 50 15.98 -0.75 -0.21
CA LEU A 50 15.96 -0.36 1.21
C LEU A 50 16.59 -1.42 2.09
N THR A 51 16.32 -2.70 1.81
CA THR A 51 16.91 -3.82 2.55
C THR A 51 18.44 -3.82 2.44
N THR A 52 18.97 -3.57 1.24
CA THR A 52 20.42 -3.42 1.01
C THR A 52 21.05 -2.23 1.72
N LYS A 53 20.26 -1.20 2.06
CA LYS A 53 20.67 -0.05 2.88
C LYS A 53 20.54 -0.29 4.39
N GLY A 54 20.12 -1.49 4.82
CA GLY A 54 20.01 -1.86 6.23
C GLY A 54 18.64 -1.59 6.85
N PHE A 55 17.61 -1.30 6.06
CA PHE A 55 16.24 -1.20 6.56
C PHE A 55 15.66 -2.61 6.74
N THR A 56 14.89 -2.81 7.81
CA THR A 56 14.08 -4.03 7.99
C THR A 56 12.63 -3.66 7.81
N ILE A 57 11.98 -4.19 6.77
CA ILE A 57 10.59 -3.83 6.43
C ILE A 57 9.73 -5.10 6.41
N LEU A 58 8.67 -5.10 7.20
CA LEU A 58 7.69 -6.18 7.24
C LEU A 58 6.36 -5.71 6.67
N PHE A 59 5.68 -6.57 5.92
CA PHE A 59 4.31 -6.32 5.45
C PHE A 59 3.34 -7.15 6.28
N CYS A 60 2.30 -6.50 6.80
CA CYS A 60 1.28 -7.14 7.63
C CYS A 60 -0.12 -6.92 7.03
N TRP A 61 -0.86 -8.00 6.83
CA TRP A 61 -2.25 -7.92 6.44
C TRP A 61 -3.12 -7.59 7.66
N ILE A 62 -4.06 -6.67 7.48
CA ILE A 62 -5.09 -6.36 8.46
C ILE A 62 -6.48 -6.47 7.82
N PRO A 63 -7.51 -6.89 8.55
CA PRO A 63 -8.86 -6.92 8.00
C PRO A 63 -9.38 -5.48 7.82
N SER A 64 -9.98 -5.22 6.66
CA SER A 64 -10.63 -3.93 6.39
C SER A 64 -11.89 -3.77 7.26
N HIS A 65 -12.21 -2.53 7.65
CA HIS A 65 -13.46 -2.17 8.35
C HIS A 65 -13.72 -2.81 9.73
N VAL A 66 -12.67 -3.19 10.47
CA VAL A 66 -12.81 -3.76 11.84
C VAL A 66 -12.63 -2.70 12.94
N GLY A 67 -12.83 -1.41 12.65
CA GLY A 67 -12.70 -0.34 13.63
C GLY A 67 -11.24 0.02 14.00
N ILE A 68 -10.26 -0.38 13.18
CA ILE A 68 -8.85 -0.02 13.39
C ILE A 68 -8.68 1.44 12.98
N SER A 69 -8.60 2.35 13.95
CA SER A 69 -8.54 3.80 13.71
C SER A 69 -7.43 4.21 12.74
N GLY A 70 -6.28 3.51 12.76
CA GLY A 70 -5.19 3.76 11.81
C GLY A 70 -5.52 3.40 10.36
N ASN A 71 -6.24 2.30 10.13
CA ASN A 71 -6.70 1.92 8.79
C ASN A 71 -7.77 2.88 8.29
N GLU A 72 -8.74 3.21 9.13
CA GLU A 72 -9.80 4.16 8.79
C GLU A 72 -9.24 5.55 8.46
N LEU A 73 -8.23 6.00 9.20
CA LEU A 73 -7.55 7.25 8.88
C LEU A 73 -6.84 7.16 7.52
N ALA A 74 -6.14 6.07 7.23
CA ALA A 74 -5.47 5.88 5.95
C ALA A 74 -6.47 5.85 4.78
N ASP A 75 -7.59 5.15 4.92
CA ASP A 75 -8.67 5.10 3.94
C ASP A 75 -9.30 6.48 3.71
N ASN A 76 -9.56 7.23 4.79
CA ASN A 76 -10.12 8.57 4.71
C ASN A 76 -9.16 9.54 4.02
N LEU A 77 -7.85 9.45 4.30
CA LEU A 77 -6.84 10.26 3.62
C LEU A 77 -6.73 9.91 2.14
N ALA A 78 -6.75 8.62 1.79
CA ALA A 78 -6.74 8.16 0.41
C ALA A 78 -7.99 8.65 -0.35
N ARG A 79 -9.18 8.54 0.26
CA ARG A 79 -10.44 9.06 -0.30
C ARG A 79 -10.42 10.57 -0.48
N SER A 80 -9.93 11.30 0.51
CA SER A 80 -9.82 12.76 0.45
C SER A 80 -8.88 13.20 -0.68
N ALA A 81 -7.79 12.47 -0.90
CA ALA A 81 -6.88 12.72 -2.02
C ALA A 81 -7.55 12.46 -3.38
N THR A 82 -8.38 11.42 -3.50
CA THR A 82 -9.14 11.17 -4.74
C THR A 82 -10.28 12.16 -4.96
N ASP A 83 -10.94 12.63 -3.90
CA ASP A 83 -12.01 13.64 -3.99
C ASP A 83 -11.43 15.01 -4.39
N SER A 84 -10.22 15.33 -3.92
CA SER A 84 -9.48 16.50 -4.38
C SER A 84 -9.07 16.43 -5.86
N LEU A 85 -9.12 15.25 -6.48
CA LEU A 85 -8.70 15.01 -7.86
C LEU A 85 -9.88 14.89 -8.85
N ASN A 86 -11.14 14.85 -8.39
CA ASN A 86 -12.31 14.63 -9.26
C ASN A 86 -13.38 15.74 -9.18
N SER A 87 -13.36 16.62 -10.18
CA SER A 87 -14.57 17.01 -10.94
C SER A 87 -15.25 15.73 -11.49
N PRO A 88 -16.58 15.69 -11.75
CA PRO A 88 -17.41 14.51 -11.57
C PRO A 88 -17.09 13.42 -12.61
N VAL A 89 -16.69 12.25 -12.13
CA VAL A 89 -16.74 11.00 -12.90
C VAL A 89 -17.76 10.10 -12.20
N PRO A 90 -18.76 9.56 -12.91
CA PRO A 90 -19.90 8.94 -12.28
C PRO A 90 -19.51 7.59 -11.67
N VAL A 91 -19.80 7.44 -10.38
CA VAL A 91 -19.58 6.23 -9.61
C VAL A 91 -20.62 5.19 -10.01
N ASN A 92 -20.38 4.46 -11.09
CA ASN A 92 -21.11 3.24 -11.41
C ASN A 92 -20.29 2.05 -10.94
N ASP A 93 -20.33 1.78 -9.65
CA ASP A 93 -20.08 0.44 -9.09
C ASP A 93 -20.67 0.37 -7.67
N VAL A 94 -22.00 0.47 -7.59
CA VAL A 94 -22.76 -0.08 -6.46
C VAL A 94 -23.47 -1.31 -6.97
N LYS A 95 -22.86 -2.48 -6.76
CA LYS A 95 -23.61 -3.75 -6.84
C LYS A 95 -24.55 -3.77 -5.65
N LYS A 96 -25.83 -3.51 -5.93
CA LYS A 96 -26.97 -3.67 -5.02
C LYS A 96 -26.98 -5.12 -4.48
N CYS A 97 -27.32 -5.23 -3.20
CA CYS A 97 -27.70 -6.48 -2.53
C CYS A 97 -28.74 -7.28 -3.32
#